data_AF-A0A1A9HKG5-F1
#
_entry.id   AF-A0A1A9HKG5-F1
#
_cell.length_a   1.000
_cell.length_b   1.000
_cell.length_c   1.000
_cell.angle_alpha   90.00
_cell.angle_beta   90.00
_cell.angle_gamma   90.00
#
_symmetry.space_group_name_H-M   'P 1'
#
loop_
_entity.id
_entity.type
_entity.pdbx_description
1 polymer ?
#
loop_
_entity_poly.entity_id
_entity_poly.type
_entity_poly.pdbx_seq_one_letter_code
_entity_poly.pdbx_strand_id
1 'polypeptide(L)'
;MSDRPAGPPTADDWGDPELCAFPPDRYYSMDLFFGKSIAEIMPLLERNFSMRCIDDLADFPEPVFAYYVDGFFAHLANGMPDDEDLGVELGVFLSVMERRRQASPDVWRAAWMRWPGLLDTFVARVRRGRINAETAQELMEDISVVSAALR
;
A
#
# COMPACT_ATOMS: atom_id res chain seq x y z
N MET A 1 10.61 38.05 10.62
CA MET A 1 9.50 37.09 10.73
C MET A 1 8.68 37.28 9.47
N SER A 2 8.66 36.29 8.58
CA SER A 2 8.09 36.42 7.24
C SER A 2 6.64 35.97 7.26
N ASP A 3 5.73 36.91 6.97
CA ASP A 3 4.30 36.67 6.72
C ASP A 3 4.13 35.93 5.37
N ARG A 4 4.37 34.62 5.35
CA ARG A 4 3.92 33.78 4.24
C ARG A 4 2.45 33.42 4.47
N PRO A 5 1.56 33.62 3.48
CA PRO A 5 0.23 33.03 3.53
C PRO A 5 0.37 31.50 3.62
N ALA A 6 -0.59 30.86 4.30
CA ALA A 6 -0.64 29.40 4.47
C ALA A 6 -0.82 28.70 3.11
N GLY A 7 0.26 28.58 2.36
CA GLY A 7 0.38 27.69 1.21
C GLY A 7 0.59 26.25 1.69
N PRO A 8 0.38 25.26 0.80
CA PRO A 8 0.68 23.87 1.13
C PRO A 8 2.16 23.71 1.55
N PRO A 9 2.47 22.76 2.45
CA PRO A 9 3.84 22.51 2.89
C PRO A 9 4.75 22.29 1.69
N THR A 10 5.86 23.01 1.67
CA THR A 10 6.88 22.93 0.62
C THR A 10 7.87 21.83 0.91
N ALA A 11 8.56 21.28 -0.09
CA ALA A 11 9.59 20.24 0.10
C ALA A 11 10.66 20.63 1.15
N ASP A 12 10.95 21.94 1.28
CA ASP A 12 11.84 22.49 2.31
C ASP A 12 11.32 22.24 3.74
N ASP A 13 10.00 22.14 3.93
CA ASP A 13 9.37 21.87 5.23
C ASP A 13 9.50 20.40 5.67
N TRP A 14 9.93 19.50 4.77
CA TRP A 14 10.07 18.05 5.02
C TRP A 14 11.53 17.62 5.23
N GLY A 15 12.50 18.53 5.11
CA GLY A 15 13.89 18.29 5.51
C GLY A 15 14.68 17.30 4.67
N ASP A 16 14.22 16.95 3.46
CA ASP A 16 14.85 15.95 2.60
C ASP A 16 15.43 16.59 1.32
N PRO A 17 16.76 16.72 1.21
CA PRO A 17 17.41 17.30 0.04
C PRO A 17 17.41 16.38 -1.20
N GLU A 18 17.11 15.07 -1.08
CA GLU A 18 17.03 14.16 -2.23
C GLU A 18 15.69 14.28 -2.97
N LEU A 19 14.62 14.71 -2.29
CA LEU A 19 13.35 15.11 -2.92
C LEU A 19 13.46 16.39 -3.76
N CYS A 20 14.52 17.18 -3.60
CA CYS A 20 14.81 18.35 -4.43
C CYS A 20 15.52 18.00 -5.76
N ALA A 21 16.08 16.79 -5.90
CA ALA A 21 16.93 16.42 -7.03
C ALA A 21 16.17 15.76 -8.20
N PHE A 22 14.94 15.31 -7.97
CA PHE A 22 14.04 14.79 -9.00
C PHE A 22 12.75 15.59 -8.97
N PRO A 23 12.32 16.24 -10.06
CA PRO A 23 10.96 16.73 -10.15
C PRO A 23 10.11 15.69 -10.90
N PRO A 24 9.58 14.63 -10.27
CA PRO A 24 8.24 14.24 -10.62
C PRO A 24 7.28 15.15 -9.84
N ASP A 25 6.31 15.74 -10.53
CA ASP A 25 5.01 16.03 -9.94
C ASP A 25 4.76 17.30 -9.13
N ARG A 26 5.55 18.37 -9.20
CA ARG A 26 5.05 19.66 -8.64
C ARG A 26 3.77 20.13 -9.35
N TYR A 27 3.67 19.93 -10.67
CA TYR A 27 2.47 20.25 -11.45
C TYR A 27 1.35 19.23 -11.26
N TYR A 28 1.66 17.93 -11.21
CA TYR A 28 0.68 16.87 -11.00
C TYR A 28 0.06 16.92 -9.60
N SER A 29 0.87 17.20 -8.57
CA SER A 29 0.41 17.43 -7.21
C SER A 29 -0.47 18.69 -7.12
N MET A 30 -0.10 19.77 -7.83
CA MET A 30 -0.97 20.94 -7.90
C MET A 30 -2.31 20.59 -8.54
N ASP A 31 -2.37 19.91 -9.68
CA ASP A 31 -3.63 19.53 -10.32
C ASP A 31 -4.49 18.59 -9.44
N LEU A 32 -3.85 17.72 -8.66
CA LEU A 32 -4.54 16.81 -7.74
C LEU A 32 -5.16 17.53 -6.54
N PHE A 33 -4.54 18.60 -6.06
CA PHE A 33 -4.92 19.33 -4.85
C PHE A 33 -5.58 20.68 -5.11
N PHE A 34 -5.53 21.20 -6.34
CA PHE A 34 -6.08 22.50 -6.71
C PHE A 34 -7.60 22.51 -6.55
N GLY A 35 -8.11 23.45 -5.76
CA GLY A 35 -9.54 23.58 -5.49
C GLY A 35 -10.11 22.61 -4.44
N LYS A 36 -9.29 21.73 -3.85
CA LYS A 36 -9.70 20.85 -2.74
C LYS A 36 -9.42 21.52 -1.39
N SER A 37 -10.31 21.30 -0.43
CA SER A 37 -10.14 21.68 0.97
C SER A 37 -9.19 20.73 1.71
N ILE A 38 -8.66 21.16 2.85
CA ILE A 38 -7.81 20.30 3.71
C ILE A 38 -8.55 18.99 4.08
N ALA A 39 -9.85 19.05 4.34
CA ALA A 39 -10.66 17.87 4.66
C ALA A 39 -10.73 16.86 3.51
N GLU A 40 -10.61 17.32 2.25
CA GLU A 40 -10.59 16.46 1.06
C GLU A 40 -9.18 15.96 0.73
N ILE A 41 -8.14 16.68 1.16
CA ILE A 41 -6.74 16.35 0.87
C ILE A 41 -6.15 15.40 1.91
N MET A 42 -6.45 15.61 3.20
CA MET A 42 -5.84 14.84 4.28
C MET A 42 -6.02 13.32 4.13
N PRO A 43 -7.20 12.79 3.81
CA PRO A 43 -7.37 11.35 3.61
C PRO A 43 -6.50 10.80 2.46
N LEU A 44 -6.29 11.58 1.39
CA LEU A 44 -5.45 11.18 0.26
C LEU A 44 -3.96 11.11 0.65
N LEU A 45 -3.51 12.07 1.47
CA LEU A 45 -2.13 12.09 1.98
C LEU A 45 -1.88 10.94 2.96
N GLU A 46 -2.81 10.71 3.89
CA GLU A 46 -2.73 9.59 4.85
C GLU A 46 -2.69 8.25 4.13
N ARG A 47 -3.50 8.08 3.08
CA ARG A 47 -3.49 6.88 2.24
C ARG A 47 -2.18 6.71 1.50
N ASN A 48 -1.63 7.77 0.89
CA ASN A 48 -0.34 7.71 0.21
C ASN A 48 0.79 7.35 1.18
N PHE A 49 0.78 7.95 2.37
CA PHE A 49 1.72 7.60 3.43
C PHE A 49 1.60 6.12 3.84
N SER A 50 0.38 5.62 4.05
CA SER A 50 0.13 4.21 4.35
C SER A 50 0.69 3.30 3.25
N MET A 51 0.41 3.59 1.98
CA MET A 51 0.93 2.82 0.85
C MET A 51 2.45 2.81 0.77
N ARG A 52 3.12 3.94 1.03
CA ARG A 52 4.58 4.00 1.09
C ARG A 52 5.14 3.17 2.23
N CYS A 53 4.52 3.25 3.41
CA CYS A 53 4.93 2.42 4.54
C CYS A 53 4.76 0.93 4.25
N ILE A 54 3.71 0.53 3.52
CA ILE A 54 3.55 -0.85 3.04
C ILE A 54 4.68 -1.21 2.06
N ASP A 55 4.97 -0.34 1.09
CA ASP A 55 5.98 -0.58 0.06
C ASP A 55 7.38 -0.79 0.66
N ASP A 56 7.75 -0.01 1.68
CA ASP A 56 9.03 -0.08 2.39
C ASP A 56 9.22 -1.41 3.16
N LEU A 57 8.14 -2.13 3.48
CA LEU A 57 8.24 -3.42 4.19
C LEU A 57 9.08 -4.43 3.43
N ALA A 58 9.11 -4.37 2.10
CA ALA A 58 9.87 -5.30 1.27
C ALA A 58 11.35 -5.33 1.65
N ASP A 59 11.90 -4.18 2.06
CA ASP A 59 13.31 -3.97 2.33
C ASP A 59 13.68 -4.15 3.82
N PHE A 60 12.69 -4.40 4.69
CA PHE A 60 12.93 -4.58 6.11
C PHE A 60 13.69 -5.89 6.41
N PRO A 61 14.54 -5.90 7.46
CA PRO A 61 15.16 -7.13 7.94
C PRO A 61 14.12 -8.20 8.27
N GLU A 62 14.45 -9.48 8.06
CA GLU A 62 13.52 -10.61 8.21
C GLU A 62 12.72 -10.65 9.51
N PRO A 63 13.32 -10.41 10.70
CA PRO A 63 12.54 -10.41 11.94
C PRO A 63 11.51 -9.27 12.00
N VAL A 64 11.85 -8.12 11.41
CA VAL A 64 11.00 -6.92 11.40
C VAL A 64 9.87 -7.09 10.40
N PHE A 65 10.19 -7.58 9.19
CA PHE A 65 9.20 -7.95 8.19
C PHE A 65 8.19 -8.95 8.75
N ALA A 66 8.67 -10.04 9.37
CA ALA A 66 7.81 -11.09 9.90
C ALA A 66 6.86 -10.61 11.01
N TYR A 67 7.25 -9.58 11.75
CA TYR A 67 6.42 -8.94 12.77
C TYR A 67 5.31 -8.07 12.14
N TYR A 68 5.65 -7.22 11.17
CA TYR A 68 4.68 -6.29 10.57
C TYR A 68 3.74 -6.97 9.59
N VAL A 69 4.20 -7.98 8.84
CA VAL A 69 3.39 -8.68 7.83
C VAL A 69 2.14 -9.32 8.45
N ASP A 70 2.24 -9.82 9.68
CA ASP A 70 1.09 -10.40 10.41
C ASP A 70 0.04 -9.33 10.74
N GLY A 71 0.47 -8.12 11.10
CA GLY A 71 -0.41 -6.99 11.34
C GLY A 71 -1.13 -6.56 10.06
N PHE A 72 -0.41 -6.52 8.94
CA PHE A 72 -0.99 -6.18 7.63
C PHE A 72 -1.97 -7.24 7.14
N PHE A 73 -1.69 -8.53 7.34
CA PHE A 73 -2.66 -9.59 7.05
C PHE A 73 -3.95 -9.41 7.84
N ALA A 74 -3.87 -9.13 9.14
CA ALA A 74 -5.05 -8.88 9.96
C ALA A 74 -5.83 -7.64 9.51
N HIS A 75 -5.12 -6.57 9.14
CA HIS A 75 -5.70 -5.32 8.64
C HIS A 75 -6.44 -5.52 7.31
N LEU A 76 -5.80 -6.16 6.33
CA LEU A 76 -6.40 -6.45 5.03
C LEU A 76 -7.54 -7.47 5.12
N ALA A 77 -7.52 -8.38 6.09
CA ALA A 77 -8.60 -9.35 6.27
C ALA A 77 -9.85 -8.70 6.90
N ASN A 78 -9.69 -7.86 7.92
CA ASN A 78 -10.78 -7.45 8.80
C ASN A 78 -10.89 -5.94 9.09
N GLY A 79 -9.83 -5.18 8.84
CA GLY A 79 -9.70 -3.78 9.26
C GLY A 79 -10.20 -2.74 8.25
N MET A 80 -10.37 -3.13 6.98
CA MET A 80 -10.72 -2.20 5.89
C MET A 80 -12.24 -2.10 5.68
N PRO A 81 -12.88 -0.95 5.92
CA PRO A 81 -14.32 -0.75 5.74
C PRO A 81 -14.73 -0.45 4.30
N ASP A 82 -13.81 0.11 3.49
CA ASP A 82 -14.05 0.44 2.09
C ASP A 82 -13.38 -0.59 1.15
N ASP A 83 -14.12 -1.01 0.14
CA ASP A 83 -13.67 -2.06 -0.78
C ASP A 83 -12.72 -1.52 -1.86
N GLU A 84 -12.85 -0.27 -2.31
CA GLU A 84 -11.92 0.32 -3.28
C GLU A 84 -10.55 0.56 -2.63
N ASP A 85 -10.55 1.05 -1.39
CA ASP A 85 -9.32 1.21 -0.59
C ASP A 85 -8.65 -0.14 -0.35
N LEU A 86 -9.43 -1.19 -0.03
CA LEU A 86 -8.91 -2.55 0.07
C LEU A 86 -8.20 -2.98 -1.21
N GLY A 87 -8.80 -2.75 -2.39
CA GLY A 87 -8.22 -3.21 -3.65
C GLY A 87 -6.83 -2.65 -3.89
N VAL A 88 -6.64 -1.37 -3.60
CA VAL A 88 -5.33 -0.72 -3.74
C VAL A 88 -4.33 -1.22 -2.71
N GLU A 89 -4.69 -1.26 -1.42
CA GLU A 89 -3.76 -1.72 -0.39
C GLU A 89 -3.38 -3.19 -0.56
N LEU A 90 -4.33 -4.03 -0.96
CA LEU A 90 -4.07 -5.43 -1.27
C LEU A 90 -3.11 -5.57 -2.47
N GLY A 91 -3.26 -4.76 -3.52
CA GLY A 91 -2.36 -4.77 -4.67
C GLY A 91 -0.92 -4.37 -4.32
N VAL A 92 -0.76 -3.29 -3.54
CA VAL A 92 0.56 -2.88 -3.03
C VAL A 92 1.16 -3.98 -2.15
N PHE A 93 0.36 -4.56 -1.27
CA PHE A 93 0.80 -5.62 -0.39
C PHE A 93 1.22 -6.89 -1.14
N LEU A 94 0.46 -7.32 -2.16
CA LEU A 94 0.84 -8.46 -3.01
C LEU A 94 2.15 -8.20 -3.75
N SER A 95 2.37 -6.96 -4.21
CA SER A 95 3.64 -6.55 -4.84
C SER A 95 4.83 -6.63 -3.86
N VAL A 96 4.63 -6.19 -2.61
CA VAL A 96 5.62 -6.34 -1.52
C VAL A 96 5.92 -7.81 -1.25
N MET A 97 4.88 -8.66 -1.19
CA MET A 97 5.05 -10.09 -0.98
C MET A 97 5.79 -10.76 -2.13
N GLU A 98 5.60 -10.34 -3.38
CA GLU A 98 6.36 -10.88 -4.51
C GLU A 98 7.83 -10.47 -4.46
N ARG A 99 8.13 -9.20 -4.15
CA ARG A 99 9.52 -8.78 -3.89
C ARG A 99 10.14 -9.61 -2.77
N ARG A 100 9.38 -9.87 -1.71
CA ARG A 100 9.85 -10.71 -0.60
C ARG A 100 10.08 -12.15 -1.00
N ARG A 101 9.25 -12.72 -1.87
CA ARG A 101 9.43 -14.07 -2.41
C ARG A 101 10.77 -14.20 -3.14
N GLN A 102 11.18 -13.15 -3.86
CA GLN A 102 12.45 -13.13 -4.59
C GLN A 102 13.66 -12.95 -3.66
N ALA A 103 13.53 -12.12 -2.61
CA ALA A 103 14.63 -11.84 -1.68
C ALA A 103 14.83 -12.94 -0.61
N SER A 104 13.74 -13.39 0.03
CA SER A 104 13.74 -14.35 1.14
C SER A 104 12.57 -15.34 1.00
N PRO A 105 12.69 -16.38 0.14
CA PRO A 105 11.59 -17.32 -0.14
C PRO A 105 11.06 -18.05 1.10
N ASP A 106 11.93 -18.43 2.03
CA ASP A 106 11.55 -19.16 3.24
C ASP A 106 10.72 -18.30 4.19
N VAL A 107 11.10 -17.02 4.34
CA VAL A 107 10.35 -16.04 5.15
C VAL A 107 9.00 -15.73 4.52
N TRP A 108 8.96 -15.56 3.19
CA TRP A 108 7.73 -15.39 2.43
C TRP A 108 6.78 -16.57 2.64
N ARG A 109 7.29 -17.81 2.50
CA ARG A 109 6.49 -19.03 2.67
C ARG A 109 5.99 -19.17 4.10
N ALA A 110 6.86 -18.92 5.09
CA ALA A 110 6.50 -18.95 6.50
C ALA A 110 5.39 -17.94 6.83
N ALA A 111 5.46 -16.72 6.29
CA ALA A 111 4.44 -15.70 6.50
C ALA A 111 3.05 -16.17 6.06
N TRP A 112 2.93 -16.67 4.83
CA TRP A 112 1.64 -17.18 4.31
C TRP A 112 1.13 -18.42 5.04
N MET A 113 2.03 -19.34 5.42
CA MET A 113 1.64 -20.56 6.13
C MET A 113 1.11 -20.30 7.56
N ARG A 114 1.47 -19.16 8.18
CA ARG A 114 0.91 -18.76 9.48
C ARG A 114 -0.56 -18.34 9.40
N TRP A 115 -1.05 -18.00 8.21
CA TRP A 115 -2.41 -17.49 7.98
C TRP A 115 -3.20 -18.38 7.01
N PRO A 116 -3.57 -19.61 7.42
CA PRO A 116 -4.34 -20.51 6.57
C PRO A 116 -5.72 -19.91 6.24
N GLY A 117 -6.11 -19.97 4.97
CA GLY A 117 -7.39 -19.44 4.49
C GLY A 117 -7.43 -17.93 4.23
N LEU A 118 -6.30 -17.22 4.41
CA LEU A 118 -6.23 -15.79 4.13
C LEU A 118 -6.45 -15.48 2.64
N LEU A 119 -5.88 -16.30 1.75
CA LEU A 119 -6.09 -16.14 0.30
C LEU A 119 -7.56 -16.32 -0.08
N ASP A 120 -8.26 -17.29 0.53
CA ASP A 120 -9.71 -17.47 0.33
C ASP A 120 -10.49 -16.26 0.84
N THR A 121 -10.03 -15.65 1.94
CA THR A 121 -10.61 -14.41 2.47
C THR A 121 -10.43 -13.26 1.48
N PHE A 122 -9.24 -13.08 0.92
CA PHE A 122 -8.99 -12.05 -0.10
C PHE A 122 -9.84 -12.29 -1.35
N VAL A 123 -9.93 -13.52 -1.85
CA VAL A 123 -10.82 -13.86 -2.97
C VAL A 123 -12.27 -13.51 -2.66
N ALA A 124 -12.75 -13.87 -1.47
CA ALA A 124 -14.12 -13.58 -1.06
C ALA A 124 -14.37 -12.06 -0.99
N ARG A 125 -13.41 -11.29 -0.48
CA ARG A 125 -13.51 -9.83 -0.40
C ARG A 125 -13.49 -9.18 -1.79
N VAL A 126 -12.52 -9.55 -2.64
CA VAL A 126 -12.41 -9.00 -4.00
C VAL A 126 -13.67 -9.27 -4.83
N ARG A 127 -14.27 -10.47 -4.70
CA ARG A 127 -15.50 -10.82 -5.44
C ARG A 127 -16.76 -10.14 -4.93
N ARG A 128 -16.83 -9.83 -3.64
CA ARG A 128 -18.01 -9.21 -3.00
C ARG A 128 -17.94 -7.69 -3.02
N GLY A 129 -16.74 -7.14 -3.08
CA GLY A 129 -16.48 -5.72 -2.93
C GLY A 129 -16.85 -4.92 -4.17
N ARG A 130 -16.96 -3.60 -4.00
CA ARG A 130 -17.16 -2.64 -5.10
C ARG A 130 -15.83 -2.23 -5.75
N ILE A 131 -14.90 -3.17 -5.90
CA ILE A 131 -13.65 -2.95 -6.61
C ILE A 131 -13.98 -2.87 -8.11
N ASN A 132 -13.32 -1.97 -8.84
CA ASN A 132 -13.47 -1.92 -10.28
C ASN A 132 -13.07 -3.29 -10.91
N ALA A 133 -13.64 -3.61 -12.07
CA ALA A 133 -13.48 -4.94 -12.67
C ALA A 133 -12.05 -5.27 -13.10
N GLU A 134 -11.29 -4.28 -13.56
CA GLU A 134 -9.91 -4.43 -14.03
C GLU A 134 -8.98 -4.75 -12.85
N THR A 135 -8.99 -3.92 -11.81
CA THR A 135 -8.26 -4.15 -10.56
C THR A 135 -8.69 -5.45 -9.89
N ALA A 136 -9.98 -5.79 -9.87
CA ALA A 136 -10.43 -7.06 -9.32
C ALA A 136 -9.87 -8.26 -10.10
N GLN A 137 -9.75 -8.16 -11.42
CA GLN A 137 -9.15 -9.20 -12.25
C GLN A 137 -7.65 -9.34 -11.94
N GLU A 138 -6.89 -8.24 -11.95
CA GLU A 138 -5.46 -8.24 -11.63
C GLU A 138 -5.18 -8.86 -10.25
N LEU A 139 -5.92 -8.44 -9.23
CA LEU A 139 -5.78 -8.98 -7.87
C LEU A 139 -6.07 -10.48 -7.82
N MET A 140 -7.07 -10.95 -8.57
CA MET A 140 -7.40 -12.38 -8.63
C MET A 140 -6.30 -13.20 -9.33
N GLU A 141 -5.65 -12.64 -10.35
CA GLU A 141 -4.50 -13.25 -11.02
C GLU A 141 -3.30 -13.35 -10.06
N ASP A 142 -2.97 -12.27 -9.34
CA ASP A 142 -1.89 -12.25 -8.35
C ASP A 142 -2.14 -13.24 -7.19
N ILE A 143 -3.36 -13.26 -6.64
CA ILE A 143 -3.75 -14.23 -5.60
C ILE A 143 -3.62 -15.67 -6.12
N SER A 144 -3.94 -15.92 -7.39
CA SER A 144 -3.77 -17.24 -8.00
C SER A 144 -2.30 -17.64 -8.10
N VAL A 145 -1.40 -16.71 -8.45
CA VAL A 145 0.05 -16.94 -8.48
C VAL A 145 0.57 -17.31 -7.09
N VAL A 146 0.20 -16.56 -6.06
CA VAL A 146 0.57 -16.88 -4.66
C VAL A 146 0.04 -18.26 -4.26
N SER A 147 -1.22 -18.54 -4.56
CA SER A 147 -1.87 -19.84 -4.25
C SER A 147 -1.15 -21.01 -4.92
N ALA A 148 -0.70 -20.85 -6.17
CA ALA A 148 0.04 -21.87 -6.88
C ALA A 148 1.43 -22.11 -6.28
N ALA A 149 2.11 -21.05 -5.84
CA ALA A 149 3.46 -21.13 -5.26
C ALA A 149 3.50 -21.74 -3.85
N LEU A 150 2.36 -21.78 -3.13
CA LEU A 150 2.26 -22.40 -1.80
C LEU A 150 1.96 -23.90 -1.83
N ARG A 151 1.47 -24.43 -2.96
CA ARG A 151 1.24 -25.87 -3.18
C ARG A 151 2.55 -26.63 -3.33
#